data_AF-A0A1Y0ICP2-F1
#
_entry.id   AF-A0A1Y0ICP2-F1
#
_cell.length_a   1.000
_cell.length_b   1.000
_cell.length_c   1.000
_cell.angle_alpha   90.00
_cell.angle_beta   90.00
_cell.angle_gamma   90.00
#
_symmetry.space_group_name_H-M   'P 1'
#
loop_
_entity.id
_entity.type
_entity.pdbx_description
1 polymer ?
#
loop_
_entity_poly.entity_id
_entity_poly.type
_entity_poly.pdbx_seq_one_letter_code
_entity_poly.pdbx_strand_id
1 'polypeptide(L)' 'MKHRVDSDAGKQIYSHRMSVVEPVFGNIGTAKKLNRFSLRGKAKVQGQWQLYCMVHNIEKVLNYGGIAA' A
#
# COMPACT_ATOMS: atom_id res chain seq x y z
N MET A 1 -5.04 -8.92 -18.00
CA MET A 1 -5.06 -7.57 -17.39
C MET A 1 -5.51 -6.49 -18.37
N LYS A 2 -4.95 -6.42 -19.58
CA LYS A 2 -5.32 -5.43 -20.63
C LYS A 2 -6.83 -5.19 -20.76
N HIS A 3 -7.63 -6.18 -21.16
CA HIS A 3 -9.06 -5.95 -21.42
C HIS A 3 -9.89 -5.40 -20.23
N ARG A 4 -9.52 -5.74 -18.98
CA ARG A 4 -10.25 -5.25 -17.78
C ARG A 4 -9.90 -3.80 -17.46
N VAL A 5 -8.63 -3.43 -17.59
CA VAL A 5 -8.14 -2.07 -17.30
C VAL A 5 -8.42 -1.11 -18.46
N ASP A 6 -8.40 -1.61 -19.69
CA ASP A 6 -8.49 -0.78 -20.91
C ASP A 6 -9.93 -0.33 -21.23
N SER A 7 -10.94 -0.95 -20.61
CA SER A 7 -12.33 -0.47 -20.65
C SER A 7 -12.47 0.90 -19.98
N ASP A 8 -13.46 1.71 -20.37
CA ASP A 8 -13.64 3.04 -19.78
C ASP A 8 -13.88 2.98 -18.27
N ALA A 9 -14.71 2.03 -17.83
CA ALA A 9 -14.89 1.76 -16.40
C ALA A 9 -13.58 1.31 -15.73
N GLY A 10 -12.80 0.46 -16.39
CA GLY A 10 -11.49 0.00 -15.93
C GLY A 10 -10.49 1.13 -15.73
N LYS A 11 -10.41 2.07 -16.69
CA LYS A 11 -9.53 3.25 -16.63
C LYS A 11 -9.92 4.17 -15.49
N GLN A 12 -11.23 4.41 -15.30
CA GLN A 12 -11.73 5.22 -14.19
C GLN A 12 -11.41 4.61 -12.83
N ILE A 13 -11.56 3.29 -12.67
CA ILE A 13 -11.19 2.61 -11.42
C ILE A 13 -9.67 2.61 -11.24
N TYR A 14 -8.91 2.36 -12.30
CA TYR A 14 -7.45 2.28 -12.24
C TYR A 14 -6.79 3.62 -11.95
N SER A 15 -7.35 4.74 -12.41
CA SER A 15 -6.84 6.08 -12.13
C SER A 15 -6.79 6.39 -10.62
N HIS A 16 -7.72 5.82 -9.85
CA HIS A 16 -7.74 5.97 -8.39
C HIS A 16 -6.56 5.32 -7.69
N ARG A 17 -5.77 4.44 -8.35
CA ARG A 17 -4.57 3.83 -7.73
C ARG A 17 -3.55 4.89 -7.31
N MET A 18 -3.46 6.01 -8.04
CA MET A 18 -2.55 7.10 -7.67
C MET A 18 -2.87 7.70 -6.31
N SER A 19 -4.15 7.82 -5.95
CA SER A 19 -4.56 8.43 -4.67
C SER A 19 -4.68 7.41 -3.54
N VAL A 20 -4.97 6.14 -3.83
CA VAL A 20 -5.22 5.13 -2.79
C VAL A 20 -4.07 4.15 -2.57
N VAL A 21 -3.30 3.80 -3.61
CA VAL A 21 -2.27 2.76 -3.55
C VAL A 21 -0.87 3.36 -3.44
N GLU A 22 -0.53 4.31 -4.30
CA GLU A 22 0.81 4.90 -4.34
C GLU A 22 1.26 5.51 -3.00
N PRO A 23 0.40 6.20 -2.20
CA PRO A 23 0.82 6.72 -0.90
C PRO A 23 1.22 5.62 0.10
N VAL A 24 0.58 4.45 0.03
CA VAL A 24 0.90 3.30 0.88
C VAL A 24 2.30 2.79 0.56
N PHE A 25 2.58 2.57 -0.73
CA PHE A 25 3.91 2.12 -1.17
C PHE A 25 4.99 3.19 -0.97
N GLY A 26 4.68 4.46 -1.19
CA GLY A 26 5.59 5.57 -0.92
C GLY A 26 5.97 5.67 0.56
N ASN A 27 4.99 5.57 1.46
CA ASN A 27 5.26 5.56 2.90
C ASN A 27 6.09 4.33 3.31
N ILE A 28 5.71 3.11 2.89
CA ILE A 28 6.45 1.89 3.27
C ILE A 28 7.86 1.84 2.66
N GLY A 29 7.99 2.13 1.37
CA GLY A 29 9.24 2.03 0.61
C GLY A 29 10.23 3.16 0.93
N THR A 30 9.74 4.40 1.03
CA THR A 30 10.59 5.58 1.20
C THR A 30 10.67 6.01 2.66
N ALA A 31 9.54 6.27 3.33
CA ALA A 31 9.54 6.78 4.70
C ALA A 31 9.96 5.70 5.72
N LYS A 32 9.45 4.47 5.58
CA LYS A 32 9.81 3.32 6.43
C LYS A 32 10.99 2.50 5.89
N LYS A 33 11.51 2.87 4.70
CA LYS A 33 12.73 2.32 4.08
C LYS A 33 12.69 0.82 3.74
N LEU A 34 11.51 0.22 3.56
CA LEU A 34 11.38 -1.16 3.06
C LEU A 34 11.38 -1.18 1.53
N ASN A 35 12.52 -0.84 0.92
CA ASN A 35 12.70 -0.91 -0.53
C ASN A 35 13.16 -2.29 -1.04
N ARG A 36 13.49 -3.21 -0.11
CA ARG A 36 13.82 -4.61 -0.38
C ARG A 36 13.41 -5.47 0.82
N PHE A 37 12.95 -6.68 0.55
CA PHE A 37 12.75 -7.67 1.61
C PHE A 37 14.10 -8.17 2.12
N SER A 38 14.28 -8.18 3.44
CA SER A 38 15.54 -8.61 4.09
C SER A 38 15.51 -10.08 4.51
N LEU A 39 14.32 -10.70 4.52
CA LEU A 39 14.13 -12.10 4.88
C LEU A 39 14.05 -12.99 3.63
N ARG A 40 14.34 -14.28 3.81
CA ARG A 40 14.21 -15.31 2.76
C ARG A 40 13.07 -16.28 3.07
N GLY A 41 12.38 -16.71 2.03
CA GLY A 41 11.23 -17.62 2.10
C GLY A 41 9.90 -16.90 2.25
N LYS A 42 8.88 -17.41 1.57
CA LYS A 42 7.55 -16.79 1.45
C LYS A 42 6.93 -16.45 2.82
N ALA A 43 6.97 -17.38 3.77
CA ALA A 43 6.38 -17.19 5.09
C ALA A 43 7.00 -16.01 5.85
N LYS A 44 8.34 -15.90 5.85
CA LYS A 44 9.05 -14.82 6.54
C LYS A 44 8.84 -13.47 5.86
N VAL A 45 8.92 -13.43 4.52
CA VAL A 45 8.65 -12.22 3.72
C VAL A 45 7.21 -11.73 3.93
N GLN A 46 6.24 -12.65 3.98
CA GLN A 46 4.84 -12.31 4.28
C GLN A 46 4.70 -11.66 5.66
N GLY A 47 5.34 -12.23 6.69
CA GLY A 47 5.34 -11.65 8.03
C GLY A 47 5.98 -10.26 8.05
N GLN A 48 7.13 -10.09 7.40
CA GLN A 48 7.77 -8.78 7.24
C GLN A 48 6.83 -7.76 6.57
N TRP A 49 6.17 -8.14 5.48
CA TRP A 49 5.23 -7.28 4.77
C TRP A 49 4.04 -6.89 5.65
N GLN A 50 3.42 -7.84 6.34
CA GLN A 50 2.28 -7.59 7.23
C GLN A 50 2.63 -6.64 8.38
N LEU A 51 3.82 -6.78 8.97
CA LEU A 51 4.29 -5.87 10.01
C LEU A 51 4.42 -4.43 9.49
N TYR A 52 4.98 -4.23 8.30
CA TYR A 52 5.09 -2.89 7.71
C TYR A 52 3.72 -2.30 7.36
N CYS A 53 2.79 -3.11 6.85
CA CYS A 53 1.40 -2.69 6.63
C CYS A 53 0.72 -2.26 7.94
N MET A 54 0.93 -3.00 9.02
CA MET A 54 0.39 -2.66 10.34
C MET A 54 0.92 -1.32 10.84
N VAL A 55 2.24 -1.10 10.75
CA VAL A 55 2.86 0.20 11.13
C VAL A 55 2.30 1.34 10.29
N HIS A 56 2.12 1.14 8.97
CA HIS A 56 1.51 2.13 8.09
C HIS A 56 0.06 2.47 8.52
N ASN A 57 -0.74 1.44 8.82
CA ASN A 57 -2.14 1.62 9.22
C ASN A 57 -2.26 2.32 10.58
N ILE A 58 -1.41 1.98 11.56
CA ILE A 58 -1.39 2.65 12.87
C ILE A 58 -1.08 4.13 12.69
N GLU A 59 -0.03 4.47 11.92
CA GLU A 59 0.32 5.86 11.63
C GLU A 59 -0.84 6.61 10.94
N LYS A 60 -1.55 5.96 10.02
CA LYS A 60 -2.72 6.54 9.36
C LYS A 60 -3.85 6.82 10.36
N VAL A 61 -4.15 5.90 11.26
CA VAL A 61 -5.19 6.08 12.29
C VAL A 61 -4.79 7.19 13.27
N LEU A 62 -3.54 7.25 13.70
CA LEU A 62 -3.07 8.30 14.62
C LEU A 62 -3.18 9.70 14.02
N ASN A 63 -2.86 9.86 12.73
CA ASN A 63 -2.88 11.17 12.08
C ASN A 63 -4.27 11.59 11.57
N TYR A 64 -5.11 10.64 11.16
CA TYR A 64 -6.36 10.94 10.44
C TYR A 64 -7.61 10.30 11.04
N GLY A 65 -7.48 9.45 12.07
CA GLY A 65 -8.60 8.71 12.66
C GLY A 65 -9.68 9.61 13.25
N GLY A 66 -9.31 10.79 13.75
CA GLY A 66 -10.27 11.78 14.27
C GLY A 66 -10.91 12.69 13.21
N ILE A 67 -10.41 12.69 11.98
CA ILE A 67 -10.96 13.51 10.86
C ILE A 67 -12.12 12.78 10.18
N ALA A 68 -12.14 11.45 10.26
CA ALA A 68 -13.20 10.61 9.70
C ALA A 68 -14.36 10.32 10.68
N ALA A 69 -14.27 10.83 11.92
CA ALA A 69 -15.24 10.60 13.00
C ALA A 69 -16.29 11.73 13.07
#